data_AF-X1ILX8-F1
#
_entry.id   AF-X1ILX8-F1
#
_cell.length_a   1.000
_cell.length_b   1.000
_cell.length_c   1.000
_cell.angle_alpha   90.00
_cell.angle_beta   90.00
_cell.angle_gamma   90.00
#
_symmetry.space_group_name_H-M   'P 1'
#
loop_
_entity.id
_entity.type
_entity.pdbx_description
1 polymer ?
#
loop_
_entity_poly.entity_id
_entity_poly.type
_entity_poly.pdbx_seq_one_letter_code
_entity_poly.pdbx_strand_id
1 'polypeptide(L)'
;THCSALRGKTPLQYFASEDIYIRKLDHDVMLKKIDLSLEDGYIHLIRFIRSDCRLDVFGEKFKMPERVKYEYVIVTICTEIHTLQVRIDNELIETYEYPIPIEYERW
;
A
#
# COMPACT_ATOMS: atom_id res chain seq x y z
N THR A 1 9.05 19.74 19.78
CA THR A 1 10.24 19.70 18.91
C THR A 1 9.81 19.15 17.56
N HIS A 2 9.82 19.97 16.52
CA HIS A 2 9.38 19.60 15.17
C HIS A 2 10.52 18.87 14.46
N CYS A 3 10.56 17.54 14.54
CA CYS A 3 11.55 16.72 13.84
C CYS A 3 11.19 16.64 12.34
N SER A 4 11.60 17.63 11.56
CA SER A 4 11.69 17.48 10.11
C SER A 4 13.13 17.14 9.75
N ALA A 5 13.39 15.88 9.40
CA ALA A 5 14.71 15.42 8.94
C ALA A 5 15.22 16.23 7.72
N LEU A 6 14.30 16.84 6.97
CA LEU A 6 14.57 17.64 5.77
C LEU A 6 14.44 19.15 6.02
N ARG A 7 14.30 19.60 7.28
CA ARG A 7 14.20 21.01 7.68
C ARG A 7 13.13 21.80 6.90
N GLY A 8 11.98 21.16 6.63
CA GLY A 8 10.87 21.77 5.89
C GLY A 8 11.04 21.81 4.36
N LYS A 9 12.07 21.17 3.81
CA LYS A 9 12.28 21.04 2.35
C LYS A 9 11.66 19.73 1.82
N THR A 10 11.23 19.72 0.56
CA THR A 10 10.91 18.46 -0.13
C THR A 10 12.19 17.63 -0.31
N PRO A 11 12.12 16.30 -0.53
CA PRO A 11 13.31 15.50 -0.80
C PRO A 11 14.17 16.09 -1.92
N LEU A 12 13.54 16.47 -3.05
CA LEU A 12 14.24 17.11 -4.19
C LEU A 12 14.93 18.42 -3.80
N GLN A 13 14.27 19.28 -3.01
CA GLN A 13 14.87 20.54 -2.54
C GLN A 13 16.02 20.31 -1.56
N TYR A 14 15.89 19.32 -0.68
CA TYR A 14 16.95 18.97 0.28
C TYR A 14 18.19 18.46 -0.46
N PHE A 15 18.03 17.52 -1.40
CA PHE A 15 19.12 17.01 -2.25
C PHE A 15 19.74 18.07 -3.16
N ALA A 16 18.99 19.08 -3.59
CA ALA A 16 19.57 20.19 -4.36
C ALA A 16 20.38 21.14 -3.47
N SER A 17 20.07 21.23 -2.18
CA SER A 17 20.69 22.17 -1.25
C SER A 17 21.85 21.59 -0.44
N GLU A 18 21.85 20.29 -0.23
CA GLU A 18 22.93 19.52 0.36
C GLU A 18 23.64 18.85 -0.80
N ASP A 19 24.97 18.98 -0.90
CA ASP A 19 25.79 18.47 -2.02
C ASP A 19 25.88 16.93 -2.01
N ILE A 20 24.72 16.27 -2.02
CA ILE A 20 24.52 14.84 -1.86
C ILE A 20 24.44 14.22 -3.26
N TYR A 21 25.48 13.48 -3.62
CA TYR A 21 25.50 12.72 -4.86
C TYR A 21 24.52 11.54 -4.81
N ILE A 22 23.40 11.65 -5.53
CA ILE A 22 22.44 10.54 -5.71
C ILE A 22 22.97 9.62 -6.81
N ARG A 23 23.39 8.40 -6.44
CA ARG A 23 23.67 7.35 -7.42
C ARG A 23 22.36 6.91 -8.07
N LYS A 24 22.19 7.21 -9.35
CA LYS A 24 21.11 6.64 -10.16
C LYS A 24 21.47 5.19 -10.53
N LEU A 25 20.45 4.36 -10.71
CA LEU A 25 20.63 3.07 -11.35
C LEU A 25 21.15 3.32 -12.77
N ASP A 26 22.12 2.50 -13.21
CA ASP A 26 22.60 2.57 -14.59
C ASP A 26 21.47 2.16 -15.55
N HIS A 27 21.49 2.70 -16.77
CA HIS A 27 20.40 2.51 -17.74
C HIS A 27 20.26 1.05 -18.21
N ASP A 28 21.31 0.25 -18.02
CA ASP A 28 21.43 -1.16 -18.36
C ASP A 28 21.13 -2.11 -17.19
N VAL A 29 20.76 -1.58 -16.00
CA VAL A 29 20.31 -2.40 -14.89
C VAL A 29 18.96 -3.04 -15.25
N MET A 30 19.03 -4.26 -15.76
CA MET A 30 17.88 -5.14 -15.84
C MET A 30 17.57 -5.68 -14.45
N LEU A 31 16.32 -5.55 -14.02
CA LEU A 31 15.85 -6.33 -12.88
C LEU A 31 16.10 -7.80 -13.21
N LYS A 32 16.81 -8.51 -12.33
CA LYS A 32 16.95 -9.96 -12.46
C LYS A 32 15.54 -10.53 -12.57
N LYS A 33 15.37 -11.55 -13.42
CA LYS A 33 14.11 -12.27 -13.52
C LYS A 33 13.86 -12.98 -12.18
N ILE A 34 13.20 -12.27 -11.28
CA ILE A 34 12.79 -12.74 -9.97
C ILE A 34 11.35 -13.20 -10.15
N ASP A 35 11.03 -14.36 -9.59
CA ASP A 35 9.65 -14.81 -9.50
C ASP A 35 8.90 -13.87 -8.53
N LEU A 36 7.92 -13.15 -9.05
CA LEU A 36 7.08 -12.22 -8.29
C LEU A 36 5.72 -12.83 -7.96
N SER A 37 5.54 -14.14 -8.18
CA SER A 37 4.33 -14.83 -7.76
C SER A 37 4.11 -14.68 -6.26
N LEU A 38 2.86 -14.42 -5.89
CA LEU A 38 2.42 -14.38 -4.51
C LEU A 38 1.98 -15.78 -4.10
N GLU A 39 2.50 -16.26 -2.98
CA GLU A 39 2.02 -17.50 -2.37
C GLU A 39 0.60 -17.32 -1.81
N ASP A 40 -0.12 -18.43 -1.73
CA ASP A 40 -1.43 -18.49 -1.08
C ASP A 40 -1.29 -18.21 0.42
N GLY A 41 -2.16 -17.33 0.93
CA GLY A 41 -2.13 -16.89 2.31
C GLY A 41 -2.89 -15.60 2.55
N TYR A 42 -2.47 -14.89 3.60
CA TYR A 42 -3.15 -13.69 4.07
C TYR A 42 -2.18 -12.52 4.21
N ILE A 43 -2.60 -11.36 3.70
CA ILE A 43 -1.91 -10.08 3.93
C ILE A 43 -2.79 -9.23 4.82
N HIS A 44 -2.28 -8.86 6.00
CA HIS A 44 -2.99 -8.03 6.96
C HIS A 44 -2.45 -6.60 6.95
N LEU A 45 -3.35 -5.62 6.86
CA LEU A 45 -3.03 -4.20 6.91
C LEU A 45 -3.91 -3.54 7.97
N ILE A 46 -3.32 -2.68 8.80
CA ILE A 46 -4.08 -1.78 9.67
C ILE A 46 -4.17 -0.44 8.96
N ARG A 47 -5.39 0.09 8.80
CA ARG A 47 -5.65 1.36 8.10
C ARG A 47 -6.61 2.23 8.89
N PHE A 48 -6.28 3.51 9.02
CA PHE A 48 -7.15 4.52 9.62
C PHE A 48 -8.09 5.10 8.54
N ILE A 49 -9.40 5.08 8.79
CA ILE A 49 -10.38 5.65 7.89
C ILE A 49 -10.55 7.13 8.19
N ARG A 50 -10.32 8.00 7.20
CA ARG A 50 -10.40 9.45 7.37
C ARG A 50 -11.83 9.95 7.12
N SER A 51 -11.99 11.27 7.20
CA SER A 51 -13.28 11.94 7.11
C SER A 51 -14.03 11.75 5.79
N ASP A 52 -13.31 11.37 4.73
CA ASP A 52 -13.83 11.08 3.40
C ASP A 52 -14.33 9.63 3.24
N CYS A 53 -14.23 8.82 4.30
CA CYS A 53 -14.72 7.44 4.35
C CYS A 53 -14.19 6.59 3.19
N ARG A 54 -12.89 6.72 2.92
CA ARG A 54 -12.19 5.92 1.91
C ARG A 54 -11.09 5.10 2.56
N LEU A 55 -11.08 3.82 2.25
CA LEU A 55 -9.98 2.91 2.55
C LEU A 55 -9.02 2.91 1.35
N ASP A 56 -7.73 3.13 1.60
CA ASP A 56 -6.66 3.07 0.60
C ASP A 56 -5.79 1.82 0.85
N VAL A 57 -5.77 0.93 -0.14
CA VAL A 57 -5.00 -0.32 -0.13
C VAL A 57 -4.15 -0.32 -1.40
N PHE A 58 -2.84 -0.12 -1.23
CA PHE A 58 -1.86 -0.04 -2.31
C PHE A 58 -2.22 0.97 -3.42
N GLY A 59 -2.93 2.06 -3.08
CA GLY A 59 -3.37 3.09 -4.03
C GLY A 59 -4.79 2.88 -4.59
N GLU A 60 -5.36 1.69 -4.42
CA GLU A 60 -6.75 1.40 -4.74
C GLU A 60 -7.68 1.89 -3.61
N LYS A 61 -8.84 2.46 -3.99
CA LYS A 61 -9.72 3.14 -3.04
C LYS A 61 -11.09 2.50 -2.96
N PHE A 62 -11.48 2.15 -1.74
CA PHE A 62 -12.76 1.49 -1.43
C PHE A 62 -13.61 2.43 -0.58
N LYS A 63 -14.91 2.56 -0.92
CA LYS A 63 -15.84 3.36 -0.14
C LYS A 63 -16.22 2.62 1.14
N MET A 64 -16.00 3.24 2.28
CA MET A 64 -16.36 2.71 3.59
C MET A 64 -17.69 3.31 4.09
N PRO A 65 -18.44 2.58 4.93
CA PRO A 65 -19.62 3.13 5.58
C PRO A 65 -19.23 4.20 6.62
N GLU A 66 -20.08 5.21 6.80
CA GLU A 66 -19.81 6.34 7.73
C GLU A 66 -19.55 5.88 9.17
N ARG A 67 -20.11 4.72 9.57
CA ARG A 67 -19.95 4.14 10.91
C ARG A 67 -18.50 3.78 11.27
N VAL A 68 -17.61 3.65 10.30
CA VAL A 68 -16.19 3.34 10.53
C VAL A 68 -15.27 4.56 10.32
N LYS A 69 -15.85 5.75 10.16
CA LYS A 69 -15.09 6.99 10.05
C LYS A 69 -14.30 7.25 11.33
N TYR A 70 -13.03 7.60 11.16
CA TYR A 70 -12.07 7.78 12.26
C TYR A 70 -11.81 6.52 13.09
N GLU A 71 -12.08 5.34 12.53
CA GLU A 71 -11.71 4.06 13.13
C GLU A 71 -10.48 3.46 12.43
N TYR A 72 -9.76 2.62 13.17
CA TYR A 72 -8.76 1.72 12.61
C TYR A 72 -9.41 0.41 12.22
N VAL A 73 -9.26 0.02 10.96
CA VAL A 73 -9.75 -1.26 10.43
C VAL A 73 -8.58 -2.20 10.18
N ILE A 74 -8.84 -3.50 10.37
CA ILE A 74 -7.99 -4.58 9.88
C ILE A 74 -8.49 -4.96 8.50
N VAL A 75 -7.64 -4.79 7.49
CA VAL A 75 -7.85 -5.28 6.14
C VAL A 75 -7.11 -6.59 5.99
N THR A 76 -7.81 -7.63 5.54
CA THR A 76 -7.22 -8.93 5.23
C THR A 76 -7.44 -9.22 3.75
N ILE A 77 -6.35 -9.28 2.98
CA ILE A 77 -6.37 -9.79 1.62
C ILE A 77 -6.10 -11.29 1.69
N CYS A 78 -7.02 -12.11 1.19
CA CYS A 78 -6.80 -13.54 0.99
C CYS A 78 -6.31 -13.74 -0.44
N THR A 79 -5.07 -14.19 -0.59
CA THR A 79 -4.43 -14.31 -1.90
C THR A 79 -4.92 -15.50 -2.71
N GLU A 80 -5.33 -16.58 -2.03
CA GLU A 80 -5.86 -17.81 -2.63
C GLU A 80 -7.18 -17.59 -3.38
N ILE A 81 -8.09 -16.81 -2.80
CA ILE A 81 -9.44 -16.57 -3.36
C ILE A 81 -9.65 -15.13 -3.82
N HIS A 82 -8.60 -14.31 -3.87
CA HIS A 82 -8.64 -12.94 -4.39
C HIS A 82 -9.74 -12.06 -3.74
N THR A 83 -9.78 -12.05 -2.41
CA THR A 83 -10.76 -11.24 -1.65
C THR A 83 -10.08 -10.29 -0.68
N LEU A 84 -10.71 -9.15 -0.44
CA LEU A 84 -10.32 -8.18 0.57
C LEU A 84 -11.45 -8.03 1.59
N GLN A 85 -11.18 -8.34 2.84
CA GLN A 85 -12.13 -8.21 3.96
C GLN A 85 -11.71 -7.06 4.86
N VAL A 86 -12.68 -6.27 5.31
CA VAL A 86 -12.47 -5.17 6.24
C VAL A 86 -13.17 -5.48 7.56
N ARG A 87 -12.42 -5.44 8.66
CA ARG A 87 -12.93 -5.76 10.01
C ARG A 87 -12.58 -4.66 11.01
N ILE A 88 -13.43 -4.50 12.02
CA ILE A 88 -13.09 -3.82 13.28
C ILE A 88 -13.16 -4.90 14.36
N ASP A 89 -12.06 -5.11 15.06
CA ASP A 89 -11.89 -6.24 15.98
C ASP A 89 -12.33 -7.56 15.33
N ASN A 90 -13.43 -8.15 15.81
CA ASN A 90 -13.99 -9.39 15.29
C ASN A 90 -15.21 -9.20 14.38
N GLU A 91 -15.67 -7.97 14.10
CA GLU A 91 -16.81 -7.70 13.22
C GLU A 91 -16.36 -7.57 11.76
N LEU A 92 -17.02 -8.27 10.84
CA LEU A 92 -16.86 -8.05 9.39
C LEU A 92 -17.70 -6.85 8.97
N ILE A 93 -17.06 -5.84 8.39
CA ILE A 93 -17.71 -4.60 7.95
C ILE A 93 -18.08 -4.66 6.48
N GLU A 94 -17.12 -5.03 5.62
CA GLU A 94 -17.26 -5.10 4.16
C GLU A 94 -16.36 -6.21 3.59
N THR A 95 -16.72 -6.70 2.41
CA THR A 95 -15.89 -7.60 1.59
C THR A 95 -15.91 -7.13 0.14
N TYR A 96 -14.74 -7.14 -0.50
CA TYR A 96 -14.57 -6.80 -1.90
C TYR A 96 -13.87 -7.94 -2.64
N GLU A 97 -14.18 -8.06 -3.92
CA GLU A 97 -13.29 -8.75 -4.86
C GLU A 97 -11.99 -7.94 -4.94
N TYR A 98 -10.86 -8.64 -4.88
CA TYR A 98 -9.53 -8.03 -4.91
C TYR A 98 -8.64 -8.84 -5.85
N PRO A 99 -8.75 -8.60 -7.17
CA PRO A 99 -7.99 -9.34 -8.16
C PRO A 99 -6.50 -9.06 -7.97
N ILE A 100 -5.75 -10.13 -7.71
CA ILE A 100 -4.30 -10.04 -7.60
C ILE A 100 -3.74 -10.30 -9.00
N PRO A 101 -2.79 -9.50 -9.49
CA PRO A 101 -2.11 -9.78 -10.74
C PRO A 101 -1.41 -11.14 -10.64
N ILE A 102 -2.02 -12.15 -11.23
CA ILE A 102 -1.41 -13.46 -11.43
C ILE A 102 -0.64 -13.32 -12.73
N GLU A 103 0.68 -13.49 -12.73
CA GLU A 103 1.46 -13.51 -13.98
C GLU A 103 0.99 -14.69 -14.85
N TYR A 104 0.03 -14.45 -15.76
CA TYR A 104 -0.28 -15.38 -16.84
C TYR A 104 0.47 -14.97 -18.11
N GLU A 105 1.36 -15.90 -18.51
CA GLU A 105 1.96 -16.10 -19.82
C GLU A 105 3.01 -15.08 -20.32
N ARG A 106 4.26 -15.51 -20.10
CA ARG A 106 5.42 -15.26 -20.96
C ARG A 106 5.06 -15.62 -22.42
N TRP A 107 5.09 -14.62 -23.31
CA TRP A 107 5.35 -14.83 -24.75
C TRP A 107 6.84 -14.70 -25.02
#